data_AF-A0A2V1DNW8-F1
#
_entry.id   AF-A0A2V1DNW8-F1
#
_cell.length_a   1.000
_cell.length_b   1.000
_cell.length_c   1.000
_cell.angle_alpha   90.00
_cell.angle_beta   90.00
_cell.angle_gamma   90.00
#
_symmetry.space_group_name_H-M   'P 1'
#
loop_
_entity.id
_entity.type
_entity.pdbx_description
1 polymer ?
#
loop_
_entity_poly.entity_id
_entity_poly.type
_entity_poly.pdbx_seq_one_letter_code
_entity_poly.pdbx_strand_id
1 'polypeptide(L)'
;MASLVESNQLCSRDIALFFSVEHYFQYCKALFFEDESILAKMRATKDPAAHNRLGGEVKDVNQRIWNASMSIFQLHRYRILTILFESVVQHYEKRVDSQVHQVGQGTDAEEKLLLLEHCNIFEASKDQRWGCGVELPRALKVYNDMVEQDRQERHRITTEEARKEKGQKPIKPLKKTEWKGKTLLGQIIREVEEEQEKGQTDDEMEET
;
A
#
# COMPACT_ATOMS: atom_id res chain seq x y z
N MET A 1 21.81 5.80 -20.19
CA MET A 1 20.84 5.44 -19.13
C MET A 1 21.45 4.70 -17.94
N ALA A 2 22.63 4.05 -18.05
CA ALA A 2 23.28 3.39 -16.91
C ALA A 2 23.79 4.35 -15.80
N SER A 3 23.97 5.64 -16.08
CA SER A 3 24.50 6.64 -15.13
C SER A 3 23.48 7.16 -14.10
N LEU A 4 22.16 6.96 -14.33
CA LEU A 4 21.09 7.47 -13.46
C LEU A 4 20.79 6.54 -12.28
N VAL A 5 21.25 5.28 -12.30
CA VAL A 5 20.99 4.30 -11.23
C VAL A 5 22.07 4.39 -10.14
N GLU A 6 23.33 4.63 -10.51
CA GLU A 6 24.45 4.68 -9.55
C GLU A 6 24.52 6.01 -8.75
N SER A 7 23.94 7.08 -9.27
CA SER A 7 23.88 8.39 -8.59
C SER A 7 22.57 8.63 -7.80
N ASN A 8 21.62 7.69 -7.88
CA ASN A 8 20.34 7.74 -7.15
C ASN A 8 20.41 7.04 -5.78
N GLN A 9 21.56 7.11 -5.10
CA GLN A 9 21.59 6.93 -3.66
C GLN A 9 20.88 8.14 -3.02
N LEU A 10 19.55 8.10 -3.04
CA LEU A 10 18.72 8.89 -2.15
C LEU A 10 19.25 8.62 -0.73
N CYS A 11 19.95 9.59 -0.19
CA CYS A 11 20.48 9.48 1.15
C CYS A 11 19.28 9.32 2.08
N SER A 12 19.38 8.45 3.08
CA SER A 12 18.37 8.33 4.14
C SER A 12 18.03 9.68 4.81
N ARG A 13 18.92 10.67 4.71
CA ARG A 13 18.67 12.07 5.13
C ARG A 13 17.63 12.79 4.28
N ASP A 14 17.52 12.51 2.99
CA ASP A 14 16.54 13.17 2.12
C ASP A 14 15.13 12.65 2.41
N ILE A 15 14.98 11.38 2.77
CA ILE A 15 13.69 10.77 3.12
C ILE A 15 13.05 11.50 4.32
N ALA A 16 13.85 11.89 5.30
CA ALA A 16 13.38 12.61 6.49
C ALA A 16 12.85 14.04 6.20
N LEU A 17 13.04 14.55 4.98
CA LEU A 17 12.52 15.86 4.57
C LEU A 17 11.04 15.82 4.15
N PHE A 18 10.48 14.62 3.94
CA PHE A 18 9.14 14.46 3.39
C PHE A 18 8.13 14.04 4.46
N PHE A 19 7.04 14.80 4.57
CA PHE A 19 5.93 14.53 5.50
C PHE A 19 4.89 13.58 4.93
N SER A 20 4.94 13.35 3.61
CA SER A 20 4.00 12.47 2.92
C SER A 20 4.67 11.80 1.73
N VAL A 21 3.98 10.79 1.21
CA VAL A 21 4.38 10.11 0.00
C VAL A 21 4.31 11.03 -1.21
N GLU A 22 3.21 11.76 -1.39
CA GLU A 22 3.05 12.71 -2.49
C GLU A 22 4.19 13.71 -2.53
N HIS A 23 4.66 14.18 -1.37
CA HIS A 23 5.86 15.01 -1.24
C HIS A 23 7.09 14.38 -1.90
N TYR A 24 7.43 13.17 -1.47
CA TYR A 24 8.55 12.42 -2.02
C TYR A 24 8.36 12.16 -3.52
N PHE A 25 7.14 11.86 -3.94
CA PHE A 25 6.82 11.56 -5.34
C PHE A 25 7.04 12.77 -6.26
N GLN A 26 6.62 13.97 -5.85
CA GLN A 26 6.88 15.18 -6.62
C GLN A 26 8.37 15.54 -6.63
N TYR A 27 9.09 15.28 -5.54
CA TYR A 27 10.55 15.44 -5.49
C TYR A 27 11.26 14.50 -6.47
N CYS A 28 10.90 13.22 -6.49
CA CYS A 28 11.41 12.26 -7.47
C CYS A 28 11.11 12.68 -8.91
N LYS A 29 9.94 13.26 -9.15
CA LYS A 29 9.60 13.80 -10.47
C LYS A 29 10.56 14.90 -10.89
N ALA A 30 10.78 15.89 -10.02
CA ALA A 30 11.70 16.99 -10.30
C ALA A 30 13.15 16.49 -10.48
N LEU A 31 13.57 15.50 -9.67
CA LEU A 31 14.88 14.87 -9.78
C LEU A 31 15.05 14.09 -11.09
N PHE A 32 14.05 13.32 -11.49
CA PHE A 32 14.08 12.51 -12.71
C PHE A 32 14.18 13.36 -13.98
N PHE A 33 13.58 14.55 -13.97
CA PHE A 33 13.68 15.52 -15.08
C PHE A 33 14.77 16.57 -14.87
N GLU A 34 15.65 16.39 -13.87
CA GLU A 34 16.80 17.24 -13.59
C GLU A 34 16.43 18.74 -13.41
N ASP A 35 15.23 19.03 -12.88
CA ASP A 35 14.76 20.40 -12.63
C ASP A 35 15.25 20.90 -11.27
N GLU A 36 16.53 21.25 -11.20
CA GLU A 36 17.19 21.78 -10.00
C GLU A 36 16.50 23.03 -9.43
N SER A 37 15.84 23.81 -10.27
CA SER A 37 15.13 25.01 -9.84
C SER A 37 13.90 24.67 -8.98
N ILE A 38 13.18 23.61 -9.36
CA ILE A 38 12.02 23.10 -8.61
C ILE A 38 12.49 22.30 -7.40
N LEU A 39 13.56 21.50 -7.51
CA LEU A 39 14.15 20.79 -6.38
C LEU A 39 14.56 21.74 -5.25
N ALA A 40 15.22 22.86 -5.57
CA ALA A 40 15.59 23.86 -4.58
C ALA A 40 14.37 24.43 -3.83
N LYS A 41 13.27 24.71 -4.55
CA LYS A 41 12.02 25.17 -3.95
C LYS A 41 11.37 24.10 -3.07
N MET A 42 11.37 22.84 -3.51
CA MET A 42 10.84 21.71 -2.75
C MET A 42 11.63 21.48 -1.46
N ARG A 43 12.97 21.55 -1.50
CA ARG A 43 13.84 21.45 -0.30
C ARG A 43 13.61 22.60 0.69
N ALA A 44 13.23 23.78 0.19
CA ALA A 44 12.98 24.97 1.02
C ALA A 44 11.59 24.99 1.68
N THR A 45 10.65 24.15 1.25
CA THR A 45 9.28 24.14 1.76
C THR A 45 8.91 22.81 2.41
N LYS A 46 8.20 22.90 3.53
CA LYS A 46 7.67 21.75 4.28
C LYS A 46 6.18 21.52 4.02
N ASP A 47 5.52 22.36 3.22
CA ASP A 47 4.08 22.32 2.98
C ASP A 47 3.67 21.32 1.88
N PRO A 48 2.87 20.28 2.22
CA PRO A 48 2.19 19.35 1.28
C PRO A 48 1.60 20.00 0.04
N ALA A 49 0.86 21.09 0.24
CA ALA A 49 0.17 21.75 -0.86
C ALA A 49 1.15 22.48 -1.79
N ALA A 50 2.26 22.99 -1.26
CA ALA A 50 3.31 23.61 -2.05
C ALA A 50 4.03 22.59 -2.94
N HIS A 51 4.42 21.43 -2.42
CA HIS A 51 5.06 20.38 -3.22
C HIS A 51 4.16 19.88 -4.35
N ASN A 52 2.87 19.68 -4.10
CA ASN A 52 1.93 19.26 -5.14
C ASN A 52 1.85 20.28 -6.29
N ARG A 53 1.84 21.58 -5.97
CA ARG A 53 1.90 22.63 -7.01
C ARG A 53 3.22 22.63 -7.75
N LEU A 54 4.34 22.58 -7.03
CA LEU A 54 5.68 22.55 -7.59
C LEU A 54 5.91 21.33 -8.51
N GLY A 55 5.35 20.17 -8.16
CA GLY A 55 5.38 18.98 -9.00
C GLY A 55 4.64 19.13 -10.33
N GLY A 56 3.65 20.03 -10.39
CA GLY A 56 2.98 20.45 -11.62
C GLY A 56 3.80 21.44 -12.46
N GLU A 57 4.78 22.12 -11.86
CA GLU A 57 5.63 23.13 -12.50
C GLU A 57 6.95 22.58 -13.05
N VAL A 58 7.26 21.29 -12.83
CA VAL A 58 8.48 20.64 -13.34
C VAL A 58 8.55 20.80 -14.86
N LYS A 59 9.68 21.31 -15.35
CA LYS A 59 9.90 21.60 -16.77
C LYS A 59 10.18 20.33 -17.57
N ASP A 60 9.88 20.40 -18.87
CA ASP A 60 10.21 19.38 -19.88
C ASP A 60 9.75 17.95 -19.52
N VAL A 61 8.69 17.86 -18.71
CA VAL A 61 8.11 16.58 -18.29
C VAL A 61 7.54 15.87 -19.52
N ASN A 62 8.25 14.84 -19.95
CA ASN A 62 7.70 13.87 -20.87
C ASN A 62 6.73 12.96 -20.10
N GLN A 63 5.43 13.29 -20.15
CA GLN A 63 4.39 12.58 -19.40
C GLN A 63 4.36 11.07 -19.70
N ARG A 64 4.70 10.66 -20.93
CA ARG A 64 4.76 9.24 -21.30
C ARG A 64 5.89 8.52 -20.58
N ILE A 65 7.08 9.12 -20.56
CA ILE A 65 8.24 8.56 -19.84
C ILE A 65 7.95 8.55 -18.34
N TRP A 66 7.44 9.65 -17.79
CA TRP A 66 7.07 9.73 -16.37
C TRP A 66 6.10 8.62 -15.98
N ASN A 67 5.01 8.44 -16.74
CA ASN A 67 4.02 7.41 -16.46
C ASN A 67 4.60 6.00 -16.50
N ALA A 68 5.54 5.72 -17.42
CA ALA A 68 6.20 4.42 -17.52
C ALA A 68 7.17 4.17 -16.36
N SER A 69 7.80 5.22 -15.84
CA SER A 69 8.72 5.14 -14.71
C SER A 69 8.02 5.17 -13.34
N MET A 70 6.73 5.56 -13.28
CA MET A 70 5.99 5.65 -12.02
C MET A 70 6.04 4.35 -11.22
N SER A 71 5.92 3.17 -11.85
CA SER A 71 5.97 1.88 -11.14
C SER A 71 7.26 1.70 -10.33
N ILE A 72 8.40 2.16 -10.84
CA ILE A 72 9.69 2.10 -10.13
C ILE A 72 9.66 3.02 -8.91
N PHE A 73 9.19 4.25 -9.07
CA PHE A 73 9.05 5.19 -7.95
C PHE A 73 8.01 4.75 -6.92
N GLN A 74 7.02 3.96 -7.34
CA GLN A 74 6.01 3.39 -6.45
C GLN A 74 6.61 2.33 -5.55
N LEU A 75 7.46 1.45 -6.09
CA LEU A 75 8.24 0.50 -5.28
C LEU A 75 9.11 1.24 -4.26
N HIS A 76 9.78 2.33 -4.67
CA HIS A 76 10.51 3.19 -3.73
C HIS A 76 9.60 3.86 -2.69
N ARG A 77 8.39 4.27 -3.07
CA ARG A 77 7.37 4.79 -2.15
C ARG A 77 7.03 3.77 -1.08
N TYR A 78 6.81 2.49 -1.40
CA TYR A 78 6.54 1.48 -0.39
C TYR A 78 7.72 1.32 0.55
N ARG A 79 8.94 1.26 0.03
CA ARG A 79 10.15 1.19 0.86
C ARG A 79 10.29 2.38 1.81
N ILE A 80 9.95 3.59 1.33
CA ILE A 80 9.93 4.79 2.19
C ILE A 80 8.79 4.75 3.18
N LEU A 81 7.61 4.26 2.78
CA LEU A 81 6.49 4.07 3.69
C LEU A 81 6.88 3.13 4.82
N THR A 82 7.54 2.02 4.49
CA THR A 82 8.07 1.05 5.45
C THR A 82 9.07 1.72 6.39
N ILE A 83 10.05 2.47 5.87
CA ILE A 83 11.04 3.19 6.70
C ILE A 83 10.37 4.23 7.60
N LEU A 84 9.42 5.01 7.07
CA LEU A 84 8.68 6.00 7.86
C LEU A 84 7.85 5.31 8.94
N PHE A 85 7.18 4.21 8.59
CA PHE A 85 6.40 3.41 9.51
C PHE A 85 7.28 2.83 10.63
N GLU A 86 8.39 2.19 10.30
CA GLU A 86 9.39 1.71 11.26
C GLU A 86 9.89 2.83 12.17
N SER A 87 10.15 4.03 11.64
CA SER A 87 10.58 5.17 12.45
C SER A 87 9.50 5.64 13.44
N VAL A 88 8.23 5.60 13.02
CA VAL A 88 7.08 5.95 13.86
C VAL A 88 6.88 4.89 14.92
N VAL A 89 6.94 3.61 14.55
CA VAL A 89 6.87 2.46 15.48
C VAL A 89 7.99 2.57 16.51
N GLN A 90 9.25 2.74 16.10
CA GLN A 90 10.37 2.89 17.04
C GLN A 90 10.24 4.13 17.94
N HIS A 91 9.73 5.25 17.43
CA HIS A 91 9.47 6.43 18.24
C HIS A 91 8.35 6.18 19.23
N TYR A 92 7.32 5.46 18.81
CA TYR A 92 6.18 5.07 19.62
C TYR A 92 6.58 4.07 20.70
N GLU A 93 7.32 3.01 20.38
CA GLU A 93 7.90 2.05 21.33
C GLU A 93 8.74 2.74 22.39
N LYS A 94 9.65 3.65 22.02
CA LYS A 94 10.43 4.44 23.00
C LYS A 94 9.54 5.30 23.90
N ARG A 95 8.42 5.80 23.36
CA ARG A 95 7.46 6.62 24.10
C ARG A 95 6.59 5.77 25.00
N VAL A 96 6.21 4.57 24.57
CA VAL A 96 5.52 3.55 25.34
C VAL A 96 6.45 3.05 26.45
N ASP A 97 7.71 2.72 26.20
CA ASP A 97 8.66 2.31 27.25
C ASP A 97 8.88 3.39 28.30
N SER A 98 8.91 4.66 27.89
CA SER A 98 9.00 5.80 28.82
C SER A 98 7.67 6.12 29.53
N GLN A 99 6.51 5.74 28.95
CA GLN A 99 5.18 5.92 29.55
C GLN A 99 4.61 4.66 30.21
N VAL A 100 5.16 3.46 30.02
CA VAL A 100 4.75 2.22 30.69
C VAL A 100 5.17 2.22 32.16
N HIS A 101 6.02 3.18 32.56
CA HIS A 101 6.17 3.55 33.97
C HIS A 101 5.00 4.39 34.52
N GLN A 102 4.09 4.89 33.69
CA GLN A 102 2.86 5.61 34.06
C GLN A 102 1.72 5.40 33.04
N VAL A 103 0.91 4.36 33.26
CA VAL A 103 -0.46 4.18 32.73
C VAL A 103 -0.54 3.72 31.26
N GLY A 104 -1.00 2.48 31.09
CA GLY A 104 -1.24 1.87 29.79
C GLY A 104 -2.48 2.39 29.07
N GLN A 105 -2.33 2.58 27.75
CA GLN A 105 -3.28 2.21 26.70
C GLN A 105 -2.61 2.52 25.35
N GLY A 106 -2.35 1.49 24.54
CA GLY A 106 -1.89 1.66 23.16
C GLY A 106 -2.98 2.26 22.28
N THR A 107 -2.61 3.08 21.29
CA THR A 107 -3.58 3.69 20.39
C THR A 107 -4.09 2.73 19.30
N ASP A 108 -5.40 2.80 19.08
CA ASP A 108 -6.30 2.10 18.18
C ASP A 108 -5.84 1.89 16.70
N ALA A 109 -4.87 2.65 16.17
CA ALA A 109 -4.55 2.61 14.73
C ALA A 109 -3.62 1.45 14.31
N GLU A 110 -2.63 1.11 15.14
CA GLU A 110 -1.67 0.04 14.86
C GLU A 110 -2.33 -1.33 15.04
N GLU A 111 -3.13 -1.47 16.10
CA GLU A 111 -3.99 -2.64 16.34
C GLU A 111 -4.94 -2.85 15.16
N LYS A 112 -5.53 -1.77 14.61
CA LYS A 112 -6.39 -1.83 13.42
C LYS A 112 -5.65 -2.19 12.13
N LEU A 113 -4.37 -1.87 11.98
CA LEU A 113 -3.57 -2.23 10.81
C LEU A 113 -3.12 -3.69 10.85
N LEU A 114 -2.73 -4.19 12.01
CA LEU A 114 -2.40 -5.60 12.21
C LEU A 114 -3.64 -6.50 11.97
N LEU A 115 -4.85 -6.01 12.31
CA LEU A 115 -6.10 -6.70 11.95
C LEU A 115 -6.35 -6.80 10.44
N LEU A 116 -5.61 -6.07 9.60
CA LEU A 116 -5.75 -6.07 8.15
C LEU A 116 -4.71 -6.94 7.44
N GLU A 117 -3.83 -7.65 8.15
CA GLU A 117 -2.74 -8.47 7.60
C GLU A 117 -3.19 -9.55 6.60
N HIS A 118 -4.49 -9.92 6.61
CA HIS A 118 -5.08 -10.86 5.65
C HIS A 118 -6.23 -10.27 4.84
N CYS A 119 -6.33 -8.94 4.78
CA CYS A 119 -7.38 -8.23 4.08
C CYS A 119 -6.86 -7.60 2.77
N ASN A 120 -7.60 -7.75 1.68
CA ASN A 120 -7.37 -6.96 0.48
C ASN A 120 -7.77 -5.50 0.75
N ILE A 121 -6.79 -4.59 0.81
CA ILE A 121 -7.03 -3.15 1.02
C ILE A 121 -7.29 -2.48 -0.33
N PHE A 122 -8.44 -1.80 -0.44
CA PHE A 122 -8.80 -1.03 -1.63
C PHE A 122 -8.95 0.45 -1.28
N GLU A 123 -8.23 1.33 -1.98
CA GLU A 123 -8.43 2.77 -1.88
C GLU A 123 -9.66 3.17 -2.72
N ALA A 124 -10.75 3.56 -2.08
CA ALA A 124 -11.97 4.02 -2.73
C ALA A 124 -11.87 5.50 -3.16
N SER A 125 -10.96 5.80 -4.10
CA SER A 125 -10.83 7.10 -4.74
C SER A 125 -11.45 7.12 -6.14
N LYS A 126 -12.04 8.26 -6.52
CA LYS A 126 -12.49 8.52 -7.91
C LYS A 126 -11.32 8.58 -8.89
N ASP A 127 -10.14 8.93 -8.40
CA ASP A 127 -8.93 8.94 -9.22
C ASP A 127 -8.49 7.50 -9.48
N GLN A 128 -8.71 7.03 -10.71
CA GLN A 128 -8.31 5.71 -11.17
C GLN A 128 -6.79 5.50 -11.21
N ARG A 129 -5.98 6.55 -11.00
CA ARG A 129 -4.53 6.40 -10.86
C ARG A 129 -4.14 5.71 -9.56
N TRP A 130 -4.91 5.93 -8.50
CA TRP A 130 -4.53 5.58 -7.11
C TRP A 130 -5.58 4.72 -6.43
N GLY A 131 -6.86 5.03 -6.67
CA GLY A 131 -7.98 4.25 -6.18
C GLY A 131 -8.59 3.31 -7.21
N CYS A 132 -9.54 2.52 -6.74
CA CYS A 132 -10.28 1.58 -7.56
C CYS A 132 -11.32 2.20 -8.49
N GLY A 133 -11.35 3.54 -8.60
CA GLY A 133 -12.21 4.24 -9.54
C GLY A 133 -13.69 4.14 -9.21
N VAL A 134 -14.03 3.75 -7.98
CA VAL A 134 -15.41 3.62 -7.51
C VAL A 134 -15.64 4.57 -6.35
N GLU A 135 -16.81 5.20 -6.37
CA GLU A 135 -17.27 6.01 -5.23
C GLU A 135 -17.46 5.11 -4.00
N LEU A 136 -17.21 5.67 -2.82
CA LEU A 136 -17.34 4.97 -1.54
C LEU A 136 -18.68 4.19 -1.40
N PRO A 137 -19.86 4.69 -1.82
CA PRO A 137 -21.09 3.92 -1.76
C PRO A 137 -21.07 2.65 -2.61
N ARG A 138 -20.39 2.67 -3.77
CA ARG A 138 -20.26 1.51 -4.65
C ARG A 138 -19.23 0.52 -4.10
N ALA A 139 -18.12 0.99 -3.54
CA ALA A 139 -17.15 0.14 -2.84
C ALA A 139 -17.79 -0.55 -1.62
N LEU A 140 -18.56 0.20 -0.83
CA LEU A 140 -19.30 -0.33 0.33
C LEU A 140 -20.35 -1.36 -0.08
N LYS A 141 -21.05 -1.14 -1.20
CA LYS A 141 -21.98 -2.14 -1.75
C LYS A 141 -21.26 -3.44 -2.11
N VAL A 142 -20.13 -3.36 -2.84
CA VAL A 142 -19.34 -4.55 -3.21
C VAL A 142 -18.84 -5.28 -1.95
N TYR A 143 -18.36 -4.55 -0.95
CA TYR A 143 -17.94 -5.13 0.32
C TYR A 143 -19.09 -5.87 1.02
N ASN A 144 -20.26 -5.23 1.13
CA ASN A 144 -21.43 -5.86 1.75
C ASN A 144 -21.90 -7.10 0.97
N ASP A 145 -21.87 -7.03 -0.37
CA ASP A 145 -22.21 -8.18 -1.23
C ASP A 145 -21.22 -9.35 -1.02
N MET A 146 -19.93 -9.07 -0.81
CA MET A 146 -18.91 -10.08 -0.49
C MET A 146 -19.11 -10.70 0.90
N VAL A 147 -19.34 -9.87 1.92
CA VAL A 147 -19.60 -10.34 3.30
C VAL A 147 -20.84 -11.24 3.35
N GLU A 148 -21.89 -10.88 2.64
CA GLU A 148 -23.11 -11.68 2.58
C GLU A 148 -22.90 -13.00 1.83
N GLN A 149 -22.09 -13.02 0.76
CA GLN A 149 -21.71 -14.27 0.08
C GLN A 149 -20.92 -15.21 0.99
N ASP A 150 -19.97 -14.70 1.77
CA ASP A 150 -19.21 -15.51 2.71
C ASP A 150 -20.10 -16.07 3.83
N ARG A 151 -21.06 -15.27 4.31
CA ARG A 151 -22.07 -15.74 5.26
C ARG A 151 -22.91 -16.88 4.69
N GLN A 152 -23.36 -16.74 3.45
CA GLN A 152 -24.14 -17.77 2.75
C GLN A 152 -23.32 -19.05 2.51
N GLU A 153 -22.04 -18.91 2.16
CA GLU A 153 -21.15 -20.05 1.95
C GLU A 153 -20.87 -20.81 3.24
N ARG A 154 -20.65 -20.12 4.37
CA ARG A 154 -20.52 -20.78 5.69
C ARG A 154 -21.77 -21.58 6.03
N HIS A 155 -22.96 -21.01 5.81
CA HIS A 155 -24.21 -21.72 6.05
C HIS A 155 -24.38 -22.93 5.11
N ARG A 156 -23.95 -22.81 3.85
CA ARG A 156 -23.94 -23.89 2.87
C ARG A 156 -23.05 -25.04 3.34
N ILE A 157 -21.83 -24.76 3.79
CA ILE A 157 -20.88 -25.77 4.30
C ILE A 157 -21.49 -26.55 5.47
N THR A 158 -22.02 -25.85 6.49
CA THR A 158 -22.68 -26.49 7.63
C THR A 158 -23.87 -27.37 7.18
N THR A 159 -24.61 -26.92 6.17
CA THR A 159 -25.73 -27.68 5.62
C THR A 159 -25.24 -28.90 4.81
N GLU A 160 -24.16 -28.77 4.04
CA GLU A 160 -23.56 -29.87 3.27
C GLU A 160 -23.03 -30.97 4.18
N GLU A 161 -22.40 -30.62 5.30
CA GLU A 161 -21.94 -31.58 6.31
C GLU A 161 -23.12 -32.39 6.87
N ALA A 162 -24.19 -31.71 7.31
CA ALA A 162 -25.40 -32.37 7.79
C ALA A 162 -26.12 -33.22 6.71
N ARG A 163 -26.01 -32.84 5.44
CA ARG A 163 -26.54 -33.62 4.31
C ARG A 163 -25.71 -34.86 4.01
N LYS A 164 -24.38 -34.75 4.11
CA LYS A 164 -23.44 -35.85 3.92
C LYS A 164 -23.66 -36.95 4.95
N GLU A 165 -23.89 -36.59 6.21
CA GLU A 165 -24.27 -37.52 7.28
C GLU A 165 -25.58 -38.28 6.97
N LYS A 166 -26.50 -37.65 6.23
CA LYS A 166 -27.78 -38.23 5.81
C LYS A 166 -27.73 -38.95 4.46
N GLY A 167 -26.55 -39.10 3.84
CA GLY A 167 -26.40 -39.72 2.52
C GLY A 167 -27.05 -38.93 1.37
N GLN A 168 -27.27 -37.63 1.54
CA GLN A 168 -27.89 -36.78 0.51
C GLN A 168 -26.86 -36.23 -0.48
N LYS A 169 -27.32 -35.90 -1.69
CA LYS A 169 -26.47 -35.29 -2.72
C LYS A 169 -25.96 -33.89 -2.29
N PRO A 170 -24.72 -33.52 -2.67
CA PRO A 170 -24.12 -32.21 -2.37
C PRO A 170 -24.85 -31.06 -3.05
N ILE A 171 -24.74 -29.86 -2.48
CA ILE A 171 -25.35 -28.63 -2.98
C ILE A 171 -24.41 -28.02 -4.02
N LYS A 172 -24.94 -27.42 -5.09
CA LYS A 172 -24.08 -26.71 -6.05
C LYS A 172 -23.41 -25.50 -5.37
N PRO A 173 -22.11 -25.24 -5.61
CA PRO A 173 -21.42 -24.09 -5.05
C PRO A 173 -21.99 -22.77 -5.57
N LEU A 174 -21.99 -21.75 -4.71
CA LEU A 174 -22.37 -20.40 -5.10
C LEU A 174 -21.33 -19.83 -6.08
N LYS A 175 -21.82 -19.14 -7.12
CA LYS A 175 -20.94 -18.44 -8.06
C LYS A 175 -20.44 -17.17 -7.38
N LYS A 176 -19.20 -17.19 -6.86
CA LYS A 176 -18.58 -16.03 -6.22
C LYS A 176 -18.52 -14.85 -7.19
N THR A 177 -18.89 -13.65 -6.73
CA THR A 177 -18.56 -12.43 -7.48
C THR A 177 -17.09 -12.13 -7.30
N GLU A 178 -16.29 -12.42 -8.32
CA GLU A 178 -14.91 -11.94 -8.39
C GLU A 178 -14.90 -10.44 -8.71
N TRP A 179 -14.30 -9.66 -7.83
CA TRP A 179 -14.02 -8.26 -8.13
C TRP A 179 -12.79 -8.17 -9.02
N LYS A 180 -12.99 -7.84 -10.31
CA LYS A 180 -11.91 -7.65 -11.30
C LYS A 180 -11.47 -6.19 -11.38
N GLY A 181 -11.30 -5.53 -10.24
CA GLY A 181 -10.72 -4.19 -10.23
C GLY A 181 -9.22 -4.28 -10.50
N LYS A 182 -8.78 -3.83 -11.68
CA LYS A 182 -7.36 -3.65 -12.00
C LYS A 182 -6.88 -2.39 -11.30
N THR A 183 -6.53 -2.48 -10.02
CA THR A 183 -5.78 -1.39 -9.39
C THR A 183 -4.31 -1.73 -9.40
N LEU A 184 -3.50 -0.78 -9.87
CA LEU A 184 -2.05 -0.88 -9.83
C LEU A 184 -1.56 -1.13 -8.39
N LEU A 185 -2.25 -0.54 -7.40
CA LEU A 185 -2.02 -0.76 -5.97
C LEU A 185 -2.23 -2.24 -5.57
N GLY A 186 -3.37 -2.83 -5.91
CA GLY A 186 -3.64 -4.25 -5.58
C GLY A 186 -2.73 -5.23 -6.31
N GLN A 187 -2.24 -4.89 -7.51
CA GLN A 187 -1.22 -5.69 -8.21
C GLN A 187 0.14 -5.58 -7.52
N ILE A 188 0.57 -4.38 -7.13
CA ILE A 188 1.86 -4.19 -6.45
C ILE A 188 1.86 -4.85 -5.06
N ILE A 189 0.78 -4.75 -4.28
CA ILE A 189 0.69 -5.42 -2.98
C ILE A 189 0.86 -6.93 -3.14
N ARG A 190 0.18 -7.53 -4.13
CA ARG A 190 0.30 -8.96 -4.42
C ARG A 190 1.71 -9.36 -4.87
N GLU A 191 2.35 -8.57 -5.73
CA GLU A 191 3.73 -8.81 -6.15
C GLU A 191 4.71 -8.74 -4.96
N VAL A 192 4.48 -7.85 -3.99
CA VAL A 192 5.28 -7.76 -2.76
C VAL A 192 5.05 -8.97 -1.85
N GLU A 193 3.80 -9.40 -1.66
CA GLU A 193 3.46 -10.60 -0.89
C GLU A 193 4.13 -11.86 -1.49
N GLU A 194 4.06 -12.04 -2.81
CA GLU A 194 4.67 -13.18 -3.51
C GLU A 194 6.21 -13.20 -3.37
N GLU A 195 6.87 -12.04 -3.31
CA GLU A 195 8.32 -11.96 -3.09
C GLU A 195 8.71 -12.22 -1.63
N GLN A 196 7.87 -11.84 -0.65
CA GLN A 196 8.12 -12.15 0.76
C GLN A 196 7.95 -13.64 1.06
N GLU A 197 6.94 -14.30 0.47
CA GLU A 197 6.75 -15.75 0.62
C GLU A 197 7.93 -16.55 0.07
N LYS A 198 8.49 -16.14 -1.08
CA LYS A 198 9.70 -16.77 -1.65
C LYS A 198 10.91 -16.64 -0.73
N GLY A 199 11.12 -15.45 -0.16
CA GLY A 199 12.22 -15.23 0.79
C GLY A 199 12.13 -16.12 2.02
N GLN A 200 10.93 -16.32 2.57
CA GLN A 200 10.73 -17.22 3.72
C GLN A 200 10.93 -18.69 3.38
N THR A 201 10.57 -19.12 2.16
CA THR A 201 10.77 -20.53 1.75
C THR A 201 12.24 -20.86 1.48
N ASP A 202 13.03 -19.89 1.03
CA ASP A 202 14.46 -20.08 0.79
C ASP A 202 15.25 -20.16 2.11
N ASP A 203 14.88 -19.36 3.13
CA ASP A 203 15.49 -19.41 4.46
C ASP A 203 15.21 -20.75 5.19
N GLU A 204 14.02 -21.35 5.02
CA GLU A 204 13.68 -22.66 5.58
C GLU A 204 14.44 -23.82 4.93
N MET A 205 14.87 -23.68 3.66
CA MET A 205 15.64 -24.72 2.96
C MET A 205 17.14 -24.68 3.26
N GLU A 206 17.69 -23.55 3.72
CA GLU A 206 19.10 -23.47 4.15
C GLU A 206 19.34 -24.02 5.56
N GLU A 207 18.30 -24.17 6.39
CA GLU A 207 18.39 -24.72 7.75
C GLU A 207 18.24 -26.26 7.84
N THR A 208 17.96 -26.96 6.72
CA THR A 208 17.84 -28.44 6.65
C THR A 208 18.99 -29.13 5.94
#